data_AF-A0A1V2H6B3-F1
#
_entry.id   AF-A0A1V2H6B3-F1
#
_cell.length_a   1.000
_cell.length_b   1.000
_cell.length_c   1.000
_cell.angle_alpha   90.00
_cell.angle_beta   90.00
_cell.angle_gamma   90.00
#
_symmetry.space_group_name_H-M   'P 1'
#
loop_
_entity.id
_entity.type
_entity.pdbx_description
1 polymer ?
#
loop_
_entity_poly.entity_id
_entity_poly.type
_entity_poly.pdbx_seq_one_letter_code
_entity_poly.pdbx_strand_id
1 'polypeptide(L)'
;MTPAPAAAPAAVPVRAQANIPLGVTIVAKSLERGEDAVVVTVIASFDSRATNSVMLANEPTFLRYGEDQRLALRQPSENRDLRIRNGESMEGQLVFPGFLPPETREVTLDFNEGQDASDISAPGLSLRIPLPAAP
;
A
#
# COMPACT_ATOMS: atom_id res chain seq x y z
N MET A 1 -28.06 -3.78 -29.13
CA MET A 1 -27.47 -2.73 -28.30
C MET A 1 -26.48 -3.40 -27.37
N THR A 2 -25.20 -3.39 -27.73
CA THR A 2 -24.13 -3.90 -26.86
C THR A 2 -23.80 -2.80 -25.86
N PRO A 3 -23.81 -3.04 -24.54
CA PRO A 3 -23.41 -2.01 -23.58
C PRO A 3 -21.93 -1.69 -23.80
N ALA A 4 -21.60 -0.39 -23.80
CA ALA A 4 -20.22 0.08 -23.80
C ALA A 4 -19.51 -0.46 -22.54
N PRO A 5 -18.23 -0.87 -22.62
CA PRO A 5 -17.49 -1.27 -21.44
C PRO A 5 -17.45 -0.07 -20.48
N ALA A 6 -17.94 -0.26 -19.25
CA ALA A 6 -17.73 0.68 -18.17
C ALA A 6 -16.21 0.93 -18.08
N ALA A 7 -15.80 2.18 -18.24
CA ALA A 7 -14.40 2.54 -18.14
C ALA A 7 -13.91 2.12 -16.75
N ALA A 8 -12.96 1.17 -16.71
CA ALA A 8 -12.24 0.89 -15.48
C ALA A 8 -11.69 2.23 -14.95
N PRO A 9 -11.87 2.52 -13.65
CA PRO A 9 -11.43 3.79 -13.10
C PRO A 9 -9.95 3.99 -13.43
N ALA A 10 -9.61 5.16 -13.99
CA ALA A 10 -8.25 5.42 -14.43
C ALA A 10 -7.33 5.52 -13.21
N ALA A 11 -6.25 4.73 -13.19
CA ALA A 11 -5.22 4.83 -12.17
C ALA A 11 -4.62 6.25 -12.15
N VAL A 12 -4.66 6.87 -10.98
CA VAL A 12 -4.15 8.21 -10.74
C VAL A 12 -2.68 8.12 -10.33
N PRO A 13 -1.74 8.78 -11.02
CA PRO A 13 -0.35 8.77 -10.59
C PRO A 13 -0.21 9.50 -9.26
N VAL A 14 0.48 8.86 -8.31
CA VAL A 14 0.83 9.45 -7.03
C VAL A 14 2.34 9.38 -6.85
N ARG A 15 2.88 10.27 -6.02
CA ARG A 15 4.30 10.26 -5.67
C ARG A 15 4.42 10.41 -4.17
N ALA A 16 4.54 9.29 -3.50
CA ALA A 16 4.75 9.23 -2.07
C ALA A 16 5.82 8.19 -1.76
N GLN A 17 6.65 8.46 -0.77
CA GLN A 17 7.70 7.56 -0.34
C GLN A 17 7.81 7.59 1.18
N ALA A 18 8.10 6.43 1.76
CA ALA A 18 8.47 6.27 3.15
C ALA A 18 9.71 5.37 3.22
N ASN A 19 10.55 5.64 4.21
CA ASN A 19 11.67 4.79 4.57
C ASN A 19 11.71 4.65 6.10
N ILE A 20 12.26 3.53 6.55
CA ILE A 20 12.54 3.30 7.96
C ILE A 20 14.00 2.91 8.15
N PRO A 21 14.61 3.19 9.32
CA PRO A 21 16.03 2.93 9.59
C PRO A 21 16.47 1.47 9.41
N LEU A 22 15.51 0.53 9.39
CA LEU A 22 15.75 -0.89 9.12
C LEU A 22 16.15 -1.21 7.68
N GLY A 23 16.08 -0.23 6.76
CA GLY A 23 16.46 -0.40 5.37
C GLY A 23 15.31 -0.74 4.42
N VAL A 24 14.07 -0.59 4.88
CA VAL A 24 12.89 -0.70 4.03
C VAL A 24 12.60 0.66 3.39
N THR A 25 12.37 0.66 2.08
CA THR A 25 11.87 1.81 1.33
C THR A 25 10.64 1.42 0.54
N ILE A 26 9.55 2.17 0.70
CA ILE A 26 8.29 2.00 -0.04
C ILE A 26 8.02 3.25 -0.87
N VAL A 27 7.64 3.06 -2.13
CA VAL A 27 7.21 4.11 -3.05
C VAL A 27 5.84 3.76 -3.60
N ALA A 28 4.85 4.64 -3.41
CA ALA A 28 3.56 4.55 -4.11
C ALA A 28 3.65 5.26 -5.47
N LYS A 29 3.27 4.56 -6.53
CA LYS A 29 3.33 5.04 -7.94
C LYS A 29 1.98 5.49 -8.47
N SER A 30 0.92 4.77 -8.12
CA SER A 30 -0.44 5.08 -8.53
C SER A 30 -1.46 4.58 -7.53
N LEU A 31 -2.63 5.21 -7.54
CA LEU A 31 -3.82 4.79 -6.81
C LEU A 31 -5.02 4.76 -7.78
N GLU A 32 -5.76 3.66 -7.78
CA GLU A 32 -6.99 3.49 -8.52
C GLU A 32 -8.18 3.45 -7.55
N ARG A 33 -9.21 4.26 -7.83
CA ARG A 33 -10.46 4.30 -7.07
C ARG A 33 -11.51 3.46 -7.80
N GLY A 34 -11.64 2.19 -7.44
CA GLY A 34 -12.71 1.32 -7.92
C GLY A 34 -14.03 1.52 -7.17
N GLU A 35 -15.11 0.94 -7.72
CA GLU A 35 -16.42 0.91 -7.07
C GLU A 35 -16.41 0.03 -5.82
N ASP A 36 -15.74 -1.13 -5.89
CA ASP A 36 -15.69 -2.13 -4.82
C ASP A 36 -14.28 -2.35 -4.22
N ALA A 37 -13.25 -1.72 -4.78
CA ALA A 37 -11.89 -1.83 -4.28
C ALA A 37 -11.03 -0.61 -4.63
N VAL A 38 -10.06 -0.32 -3.77
CA VAL A 38 -8.98 0.63 -4.04
C VAL A 38 -7.72 -0.16 -4.34
N VAL A 39 -7.00 0.21 -5.39
CA VAL A 39 -5.74 -0.45 -5.76
C VAL A 39 -4.59 0.54 -5.65
N VAL A 40 -3.57 0.20 -4.87
CA VAL A 40 -2.35 1.00 -4.74
C VAL A 40 -1.20 0.24 -5.38
N THR A 41 -0.56 0.83 -6.39
CA THR A 41 0.65 0.27 -7.00
C THR A 41 1.86 0.78 -6.27
N VAL A 42 2.68 -0.13 -5.75
CA VAL A 42 3.86 0.18 -4.95
C VAL A 42 5.12 -0.50 -5.48
N ILE A 43 6.26 0.14 -5.25
CA ILE A 43 7.57 -0.51 -5.24
C ILE A 43 8.03 -0.54 -3.78
N ALA A 44 8.48 -1.70 -3.33
CA ALA A 44 9.09 -1.87 -2.03
C ALA A 44 10.47 -2.49 -2.19
N SER A 45 11.46 -1.97 -1.48
CA SER A 45 12.83 -2.47 -1.49
C SER A 45 13.34 -2.64 -0.07
N PHE A 46 14.21 -3.62 0.13
CA PHE A 46 14.78 -3.92 1.43
C PHE A 46 16.28 -4.20 1.31
N ASP A 47 17.09 -3.38 1.99
CA ASP A 47 18.53 -3.58 2.11
C ASP A 47 18.96 -3.29 3.55
N SER A 48 19.46 -4.31 4.25
CA SER A 48 19.76 -4.18 5.68
C SER A 48 20.99 -4.99 6.08
N ARG A 49 21.55 -4.70 7.25
CA ARG A 49 22.55 -5.55 7.90
C ARG A 49 22.01 -6.31 9.10
N ALA A 50 20.76 -6.07 9.49
CA ALA A 50 20.16 -6.62 10.70
C ALA A 50 19.50 -8.00 10.49
N THR A 51 18.93 -8.25 9.31
CA THR A 51 18.21 -9.50 8.98
C THR A 51 18.32 -9.83 7.49
N ASN A 52 17.87 -11.03 7.11
CA ASN A 52 17.87 -11.51 5.72
C ASN A 52 16.54 -11.26 4.99
N SER A 53 15.46 -10.91 5.69
CA SER A 53 14.16 -10.60 5.08
C SER A 53 13.25 -9.85 6.03
N VAL A 54 12.28 -9.12 5.47
CA VAL A 54 11.18 -8.47 6.19
C VAL A 54 9.84 -8.88 5.60
N MET A 55 8.77 -8.75 6.38
CA MET A 55 7.39 -8.99 5.99
C MET A 55 6.61 -7.70 6.23
N LEU A 56 5.94 -7.18 5.20
CA LEU A 56 5.18 -5.93 5.31
C LEU A 56 3.70 -6.13 5.62
N ALA A 57 3.22 -7.37 5.56
CA ALA A 57 1.84 -7.74 5.90
C ALA A 57 1.77 -8.99 6.78
N ASN A 58 2.71 -9.12 7.72
CA ASN A 58 2.65 -10.15 8.76
C ASN A 58 1.55 -9.82 9.78
N GLU A 59 1.43 -8.53 10.11
CA GLU A 59 0.31 -7.96 10.86
C GLU A 59 -0.67 -7.24 9.92
N PRO A 60 -1.89 -6.91 10.38
CA PRO A 60 -2.89 -6.23 9.55
C PRO A 60 -2.34 -4.97 8.87
N THR A 61 -2.56 -4.89 7.56
CA THR A 61 -2.18 -3.73 6.73
C THR A 61 -3.44 -3.04 6.26
N PHE A 62 -3.48 -1.72 6.38
CA PHE A 62 -4.67 -0.91 6.10
C PHE A 62 -4.38 0.27 5.18
N LEU A 63 -5.39 0.67 4.43
CA LEU A 63 -5.48 1.98 3.81
C LEU A 63 -6.44 2.85 4.63
N ARG A 64 -5.90 3.80 5.39
CA ARG A 64 -6.66 4.74 6.22
C ARG A 64 -7.00 6.02 5.46
N TYR A 65 -8.16 6.59 5.76
CA TYR A 65 -8.60 7.89 5.26
C TYR A 65 -9.58 8.55 6.25
N GLY A 66 -9.69 9.87 6.19
CA GLY A 66 -10.48 10.62 7.18
C GLY A 66 -9.96 10.41 8.61
N GLU A 67 -10.85 10.52 9.60
CA GLU A 67 -10.48 10.37 11.01
C GLU A 67 -10.39 8.91 11.46
N ASP A 68 -11.30 8.03 11.02
CA ASP A 68 -11.40 6.65 11.53
C ASP A 68 -11.71 5.60 10.45
N GLN A 69 -11.71 5.95 9.17
CA GLN A 69 -12.03 5.00 8.11
C GLN A 69 -10.79 4.22 7.67
N ARG A 70 -10.95 2.91 7.48
CA ARG A 70 -9.87 2.02 7.04
C ARG A 70 -10.38 0.90 6.15
N LEU A 71 -9.61 0.60 5.11
CA LEU A 71 -9.81 -0.54 4.23
C LEU A 71 -8.71 -1.56 4.51
N ALA A 72 -9.06 -2.82 4.74
CA ALA A 72 -8.09 -3.89 5.00
C ALA A 72 -7.47 -4.40 3.71
N LEU A 73 -6.17 -4.71 3.73
CA LEU A 73 -5.50 -5.35 2.60
C LEU A 73 -6.11 -6.73 2.34
N ARG A 74 -6.55 -6.98 1.10
CA ARG A 74 -6.74 -8.34 0.62
C ARG A 74 -5.37 -8.98 0.43
N GLN A 75 -5.08 -10.02 1.19
CA GLN A 75 -3.78 -10.70 1.13
C GLN A 75 -3.50 -11.22 -0.30
N PRO A 76 -2.37 -10.84 -0.91
CA PRO A 76 -1.98 -11.33 -2.23
C PRO A 76 -1.73 -12.84 -2.20
N SER A 77 -2.22 -13.58 -3.20
CA SER A 77 -2.12 -15.04 -3.21
C SER A 77 -0.69 -15.56 -3.37
N GLU A 78 0.16 -14.83 -4.10
CA GLU A 78 1.54 -15.24 -4.41
C GLU A 78 2.54 -14.86 -3.30
N ASN A 79 2.28 -13.75 -2.60
CA ASN A 79 3.13 -13.25 -1.52
C ASN A 79 2.27 -12.68 -0.39
N ARG A 80 1.68 -13.59 0.38
CA ARG A 80 0.68 -13.30 1.42
C ARG A 80 1.15 -12.26 2.45
N ASP A 81 2.41 -12.36 2.87
CA ASP A 81 2.98 -11.53 3.93
C ASP A 81 3.80 -10.35 3.38
N LEU A 82 3.78 -10.14 2.05
CA LEU A 82 4.60 -9.16 1.35
C LEU A 82 6.08 -9.27 1.75
N ARG A 83 6.62 -10.49 1.74
CA ARG A 83 8.00 -10.75 2.13
C ARG A 83 8.96 -10.22 1.07
N ILE A 84 9.98 -9.48 1.52
CA ILE A 84 11.12 -9.01 0.71
C ILE A 84 12.39 -9.60 1.29
N ARG A 85 13.23 -10.22 0.46
CA ARG A 85 14.57 -10.65 0.90
C ARG A 85 15.55 -9.49 0.82
N ASN A 86 16.59 -9.57 1.64
CA ASN A 86 17.62 -8.54 1.69
C ASN A 86 18.35 -8.41 0.34
N GLY A 87 18.49 -7.18 -0.14
CA GLY A 87 19.03 -6.84 -1.45
C GLY A 87 18.02 -6.94 -2.59
N GLU A 88 16.75 -7.24 -2.30
CA GLU A 88 15.69 -7.37 -3.31
C GLU A 88 14.73 -6.18 -3.31
N SER A 89 14.00 -6.07 -4.41
CA SER A 89 12.85 -5.18 -4.56
C SER A 89 11.66 -5.96 -5.10
N MET A 90 10.46 -5.58 -4.68
CA MET A 90 9.20 -6.03 -5.25
C MET A 90 8.44 -4.84 -5.85
N GLU A 91 7.74 -5.09 -6.95
CA GLU A 91 6.71 -4.18 -7.47
C GLU A 91 5.39 -4.95 -7.51
N GLY A 92 4.31 -4.32 -7.07
CA GLY A 92 3.02 -4.99 -7.01
C GLY A 92 1.85 -4.08 -6.73
N GLN A 93 0.66 -4.65 -6.87
CA GLN A 93 -0.62 -4.01 -6.58
C GLN A 93 -1.17 -4.50 -5.25
N LEU A 94 -1.47 -3.57 -4.36
CA LEU A 94 -2.15 -3.82 -3.10
C LEU A 94 -3.63 -3.50 -3.28
N VAL A 95 -4.49 -4.49 -3.03
CA VAL A 95 -5.93 -4.38 -3.24
C VAL A 95 -6.63 -4.25 -1.89
N PHE A 96 -7.40 -3.19 -1.73
CA PHE A 96 -8.15 -2.88 -0.51
C PHE A 96 -9.64 -2.89 -0.83
N PRO A 97 -10.38 -3.96 -0.50
CA PRO A 97 -11.82 -4.01 -0.72
C PRO A 97 -12.54 -2.89 0.02
N GLY A 98 -13.51 -2.27 -0.65
CA GLY A 98 -14.26 -1.12 -0.18
C GLY A 98 -14.14 0.07 -1.13
N PHE A 99 -14.71 1.20 -0.70
CA PHE A 99 -14.88 2.38 -1.52
C PHE A 99 -14.12 3.56 -0.92
N LEU A 100 -13.40 4.32 -1.75
CA LEU A 100 -12.75 5.56 -1.36
C LEU A 100 -13.55 6.76 -1.87
N PRO A 101 -14.10 7.61 -0.98
CA PRO A 101 -14.87 8.77 -1.41
C PRO A 101 -14.09 9.69 -2.35
N PRO A 102 -14.68 10.20 -3.44
CA PRO A 102 -13.99 11.01 -4.45
C PRO A 102 -13.42 12.32 -3.89
N GLU A 103 -14.02 12.84 -2.82
CA GLU A 103 -13.55 14.02 -2.08
C GLU A 103 -12.28 13.75 -1.25
N THR A 104 -11.86 12.49 -1.11
CA THR A 104 -10.67 12.12 -0.34
C THR A 104 -9.41 12.63 -1.02
N ARG A 105 -8.72 13.55 -0.32
CA ARG A 105 -7.48 14.20 -0.79
C ARG A 105 -6.22 13.55 -0.28
N GLU A 106 -6.34 12.59 0.63
CA GLU A 106 -5.22 11.94 1.25
C GLU A 106 -5.63 10.59 1.81
N VAL A 107 -4.72 9.62 1.68
CA VAL A 107 -4.80 8.32 2.36
C VAL A 107 -3.48 8.06 3.06
N THR A 108 -3.52 7.24 4.10
CA THR A 108 -2.31 6.68 4.73
C THR A 108 -2.32 5.18 4.55
N LEU A 109 -1.24 4.64 3.97
CA LEU A 109 -1.03 3.22 3.85
C LEU A 109 -0.18 2.75 5.04
N ASP A 110 -0.78 1.95 5.92
CA ASP A 110 -0.16 1.45 7.15
C ASP A 110 0.12 -0.03 7.03
N PHE A 111 1.40 -0.37 6.96
CA PHE A 111 1.92 -1.72 6.98
C PHE A 111 2.16 -2.16 8.43
N ASN A 112 1.81 -3.42 8.72
CA ASN A 112 1.92 -4.03 10.04
C ASN A 112 1.42 -3.10 11.17
N GLU A 113 0.17 -2.66 11.12
CA GLU A 113 -0.41 -1.75 12.13
C GLU A 113 -0.19 -2.30 13.55
N GLY A 114 0.30 -1.44 14.45
CA GLY A 114 0.58 -1.79 15.84
C GLY A 114 2.00 -2.31 16.11
N GLN A 115 2.80 -2.54 15.06
CA GLN A 115 4.22 -2.90 15.21
C GLN A 115 5.12 -1.67 15.31
N ASP A 116 6.23 -1.84 16.02
CA ASP A 116 7.30 -0.85 16.08
C ASP A 116 8.08 -0.81 14.76
N ALA A 117 8.51 0.38 14.35
CA ALA A 117 9.36 0.55 13.18
C ALA A 117 10.77 -0.07 13.33
N SER A 118 11.12 -0.54 14.53
CA SER A 118 12.36 -1.25 14.84
C SER A 118 12.21 -2.77 14.85
N ASP A 119 11.01 -3.33 14.64
CA ASP A 119 10.85 -4.78 14.53
C ASP A 119 11.59 -5.30 13.29
N ILE A 120 12.60 -6.13 13.52
CA ILE A 120 13.52 -6.58 12.48
C ILE A 120 12.89 -7.58 11.49
N SER A 121 11.69 -8.11 11.78
CA SER A 121 11.01 -9.10 10.93
C SER A 121 9.74 -8.54 10.28
N ALA A 122 8.97 -7.74 11.01
CA ALA A 122 7.70 -7.18 10.59
C ALA A 122 7.55 -5.73 11.06
N PRO A 123 8.38 -4.80 10.54
CA PRO A 123 8.37 -3.42 11.01
C PRO A 123 7.05 -2.73 10.70
N GLY A 124 6.57 -1.91 11.64
CA GLY A 124 5.48 -0.98 11.40
C GLY A 124 5.91 0.16 10.50
N LEU A 125 5.10 0.51 9.49
CA LEU A 125 5.42 1.59 8.54
C LEU A 125 4.14 2.29 8.07
N SER A 126 4.14 3.62 8.11
CA SER A 126 3.06 4.45 7.58
C SER A 126 3.55 5.28 6.39
N LEU A 127 2.83 5.22 5.28
CA LEU A 127 3.08 6.00 4.07
C LEU A 127 1.89 6.92 3.79
N ARG A 128 2.09 8.22 3.97
CA ARG A 128 1.09 9.25 3.62
C ARG A 128 1.11 9.51 2.11
N ILE A 129 -0.03 9.33 1.45
CA ILE A 129 -0.19 9.47 0.00
C ILE A 129 -1.15 10.63 -0.28
N PRO A 130 -0.65 11.79 -0.73
CA PRO A 130 -1.52 12.86 -1.21
C PRO A 130 -2.19 12.43 -2.51
N LEU A 131 -3.50 12.66 -2.60
CA LEU A 131 -4.29 12.37 -3.79
C LEU A 131 -4.66 13.68 -4.48
N PRO A 132 -4.57 13.76 -5.81
CA PRO A 132 -5.12 14.89 -6.51
C PRO A 132 -6.64 14.90 -6.33
N ALA A 133 -7.22 16.09 -6.41
CA ALA A 133 -8.66 16.25 -6.49
C ALA A 133 -9.20 15.36 -7.62
N ALA A 134 -10.30 14.65 -7.37
CA ALA A 134 -11.00 13.94 -8.43
C ALA A 134 -11.38 14.96 -9.53
N PRO A 135 -11.20 14.61 -10.82
CA PRO A 135 -11.62 15.46 -11.93
C PRO A 135 -13.13 15.72 -11.93
#